data_AF-A0A973G8R8-F1
#
_entry.id   AF-A0A973G8R8-F1
#
_cell.length_a   1.000
_cell.length_b   1.000
_cell.length_c   1.000
_cell.angle_alpha   90.00
_cell.angle_beta   90.00
_cell.angle_gamma   90.00
#
_symmetry.space_group_name_H-M   'P 1'
#
loop_
_entity.id
_entity.type
_entity.pdbx_description
1 polymer ?
#
loop_
_entity_poly.entity_id
_entity_poly.type
_entity_poly.pdbx_seq_one_letter_code
_entity_poly.pdbx_strand_id
1 'polypeptide(L)'
;MTELLAALLGAIVGGALSAWVGSRQTAKVLKHETDLAATERREAQQVDEDRRRSFAADQLIAALADFTTVKVDDRDRSASFVRVPATADVHRERSGRASTLLQAGSSHAHALPAELRQRWDALTWMIRFNQSEQPDRSTDLRQRDASDLLNYIEYVRQSLCAVSGDYPMPPHFSAPDVRRDERRPWGFKPDEGCDEPDLTEWHFSARLIGKVKFTSGEVRWYGPNGHVVDLPQENPETSTSDV
;
A
#
# COMPACT_ATOMS: atom_id res chain seq x y z
N MET A 1 45.98 64.73 -30.07
CA MET A 1 45.73 63.47 -30.82
C MET A 1 45.78 62.22 -29.92
N THR A 2 46.30 62.31 -28.69
CA THR A 2 46.41 61.21 -27.72
C THR A 2 45.11 60.92 -26.95
N GLU A 3 44.30 61.94 -26.65
CA GLU A 3 43.05 61.78 -25.88
C GLU A 3 41.97 60.97 -26.63
N LEU A 4 41.91 61.12 -27.95
CA LEU A 4 40.93 60.41 -28.80
C LEU A 4 41.26 58.91 -28.92
N LEU A 5 42.56 58.57 -28.89
CA LEU A 5 43.06 57.19 -28.83
C LEU A 5 42.81 56.55 -27.46
N ALA A 6 43.00 57.31 -26.37
CA ALA A 6 42.70 56.84 -25.02
C ALA A 6 41.20 56.60 -24.80
N ALA A 7 40.34 57.48 -25.32
CA ALA A 7 38.88 57.32 -25.27
C ALA A 7 38.42 56.07 -26.06
N LEU A 8 39.02 55.81 -27.23
CA LEU A 8 38.69 54.65 -28.05
C LEU A 8 39.15 53.33 -27.42
N LEU A 9 40.34 53.32 -26.80
CA LEU A 9 40.81 52.19 -25.99
C LEU A 9 39.94 51.94 -24.77
N GLY A 10 39.51 52.99 -24.07
CA GLY A 10 38.58 52.90 -22.94
C GLY A 10 37.23 52.30 -23.35
N ALA A 11 36.69 52.67 -24.51
CA ALA A 11 35.45 52.12 -25.04
C ALA A 11 35.56 50.63 -25.42
N ILE A 12 36.68 50.22 -26.02
CA ILE A 12 36.92 48.81 -26.37
C ILE A 12 37.05 47.95 -25.11
N VAL A 13 37.82 48.40 -24.12
CA VAL A 13 37.99 47.67 -22.86
C VAL A 13 36.69 47.63 -22.06
N GLY A 14 35.96 48.75 -22.00
CA GLY A 14 34.63 48.82 -21.37
C GLY A 14 33.60 47.91 -22.04
N GLY A 15 33.60 47.83 -23.38
CA GLY A 15 32.75 46.92 -24.14
C GLY A 15 33.09 45.44 -23.91
N ALA A 16 34.38 45.09 -23.88
CA ALA A 16 34.84 43.73 -23.63
C ALA A 16 34.50 43.25 -22.20
N LEU A 17 34.70 44.10 -21.19
CA LEU A 17 34.33 43.80 -19.81
C LEU A 17 32.81 43.66 -19.65
N SER A 18 32.03 44.52 -20.30
CA SER A 18 30.56 44.44 -20.26
C SER A 18 30.04 43.16 -20.91
N ALA A 19 30.60 42.75 -22.05
CA ALA A 19 30.26 41.49 -22.71
C ALA A 19 30.64 40.27 -21.85
N TRP A 20 31.79 40.30 -21.17
CA TRP A 20 32.23 39.23 -20.28
C TRP A 20 31.33 39.08 -19.04
N VAL A 21 30.98 40.19 -18.39
CA VAL A 21 30.05 40.19 -17.25
C VAL A 21 28.66 39.72 -17.68
N GLY A 22 28.16 40.22 -18.82
CA GLY A 22 26.88 39.78 -19.40
C GLY A 22 26.85 38.28 -19.67
N SER A 23 27.89 37.74 -20.32
CA SER A 23 28.03 36.30 -20.57
C SER A 23 28.03 35.49 -19.26
N ARG A 24 28.74 35.95 -18.23
CA ARG A 24 28.81 35.26 -16.94
C ARG A 24 27.50 35.33 -16.16
N GLN A 25 26.75 36.42 -16.28
CA GLN A 25 25.41 36.56 -15.70
C GLN A 25 24.40 35.66 -16.42
N THR A 26 24.40 35.63 -17.75
CA THR A 26 23.55 34.74 -18.55
C THR A 26 23.85 33.26 -18.25
N ALA A 27 25.12 32.88 -18.14
CA ALA A 27 25.49 31.50 -17.77
C ALA A 27 25.00 31.10 -16.37
N LYS A 28 25.01 32.04 -15.40
CA LYS A 28 24.46 31.79 -14.06
C LYS A 28 22.93 31.64 -14.08
N VAL A 29 22.23 32.47 -14.84
CA VAL A 29 20.77 32.40 -14.99
C VAL A 29 20.37 31.09 -15.66
N LEU A 30 21.01 30.72 -16.78
CA LEU A 30 20.76 29.46 -17.46
C LEU A 30 21.03 28.26 -16.55
N LYS A 31 22.12 28.29 -15.77
CA LYS A 31 22.41 27.23 -14.80
C LYS A 31 21.31 27.13 -13.73
N HIS A 32 20.88 28.27 -13.19
CA HIS A 32 19.81 28.32 -12.19
C HIS A 32 18.47 27.81 -12.75
N GLU A 33 18.10 28.19 -13.97
CA GLU A 33 16.91 27.69 -14.66
C GLU A 33 17.00 26.18 -14.92
N THR A 34 18.17 25.67 -15.32
CA THR A 34 18.35 24.23 -15.51
C THR A 34 18.31 23.45 -14.20
N ASP A 35 18.87 24.00 -13.13
CA ASP A 35 18.83 23.39 -11.79
C ASP A 35 17.39 23.37 -11.26
N LEU A 36 16.63 24.46 -11.45
CA LEU A 36 15.22 24.55 -11.09
C LEU A 36 14.35 23.55 -11.89
N ALA A 37 14.55 23.47 -13.21
CA ALA A 37 13.85 22.51 -14.05
C ALA A 37 14.21 21.05 -13.68
N ALA A 38 15.44 20.81 -13.22
CA ALA A 38 15.84 19.49 -12.73
C ALA A 38 15.19 19.15 -11.38
N THR A 39 15.07 20.11 -10.46
CA THR A 39 14.36 19.90 -9.18
C THR A 39 12.87 19.68 -9.40
N GLU A 40 12.21 20.50 -10.23
CA GLU A 40 10.79 20.33 -10.57
C GLU A 40 10.51 18.97 -11.19
N ARG A 41 11.40 18.49 -12.08
CA ARG A 41 11.30 17.14 -12.66
C ARG A 41 11.41 16.04 -11.61
N ARG A 42 12.30 16.17 -10.63
CA ARG A 42 12.46 15.20 -9.54
C ARG A 42 11.24 15.18 -8.64
N GLU A 43 10.72 16.36 -8.27
CA GLU A 43 9.50 16.48 -7.47
C GLU A 43 8.29 15.89 -8.19
N ALA A 44 8.13 16.19 -9.49
CA ALA A 44 7.07 15.60 -10.31
C ALA A 44 7.19 14.07 -10.41
N GLN A 45 8.41 13.53 -10.53
CA GLN A 45 8.66 12.08 -10.52
C GLN A 45 8.30 11.45 -9.18
N GLN A 46 8.68 12.07 -8.07
CA GLN A 46 8.33 11.59 -6.72
C GLN A 46 6.81 11.55 -6.52
N VAL A 47 6.11 12.62 -6.89
CA VAL A 47 4.64 12.68 -6.80
C VAL A 47 3.98 11.61 -7.67
N ASP A 48 4.50 11.35 -8.87
CA ASP A 48 3.98 10.28 -9.74
C ASP A 48 4.25 8.88 -9.17
N GLU A 49 5.44 8.64 -8.62
CA GLU A 49 5.77 7.39 -7.93
C GLU A 49 4.86 7.14 -6.72
N ASP A 50 4.63 8.16 -5.90
CA ASP A 50 3.78 8.05 -4.72
C ASP A 50 2.33 7.80 -5.11
N ARG A 51 1.82 8.48 -6.16
CA ARG A 51 0.49 8.18 -6.72
C ARG A 51 0.38 6.73 -7.20
N ARG A 52 1.39 6.21 -7.89
CA ARG A 52 1.42 4.81 -8.35
C ARG A 52 1.43 3.83 -7.18
N ARG A 53 2.19 4.14 -6.12
CA ARG A 53 2.24 3.34 -4.88
C ARG A 53 0.89 3.32 -4.17
N SER A 54 0.26 4.48 -3.96
CA SER A 54 -1.05 4.56 -3.34
C SER A 54 -2.11 3.83 -4.16
N PHE A 55 -2.14 4.03 -5.47
CA PHE A 55 -3.07 3.30 -6.35
C PHE A 55 -2.87 1.78 -6.27
N ALA A 56 -1.63 1.31 -6.31
CA ALA A 56 -1.34 -0.11 -6.15
C ALA A 56 -1.79 -0.65 -4.78
N ALA A 57 -1.55 0.09 -3.71
CA ALA A 57 -1.99 -0.28 -2.37
C ALA A 57 -3.51 -0.40 -2.27
N ASP A 58 -4.23 0.59 -2.81
CA ASP A 58 -5.70 0.64 -2.86
C ASP A 58 -6.30 -0.56 -3.61
N GLN A 59 -5.74 -0.91 -4.77
CA GLN A 59 -6.18 -2.07 -5.55
C GLN A 59 -5.94 -3.40 -4.82
N LEU A 60 -4.83 -3.50 -4.07
CA LEU A 60 -4.51 -4.69 -3.29
C LEU A 60 -5.38 -4.80 -2.03
N ILE A 61 -5.71 -3.67 -1.38
CA ILE A 61 -6.67 -3.63 -0.27
C ILE A 61 -8.05 -4.11 -0.74
N ALA A 62 -8.53 -3.62 -1.87
CA ALA A 62 -9.80 -4.06 -2.45
C ALA A 62 -9.79 -5.56 -2.76
N ALA A 63 -8.71 -6.08 -3.36
CA ALA A 63 -8.59 -7.51 -3.63
C ALA A 63 -8.54 -8.37 -2.35
N LEU A 64 -7.88 -7.91 -1.28
CA LEU A 64 -7.90 -8.56 0.03
C LEU A 64 -9.31 -8.55 0.64
N ALA A 65 -10.07 -7.49 0.41
CA ALA A 65 -11.46 -7.40 0.84
C ALA A 65 -12.34 -8.48 0.21
N ASP A 66 -12.27 -8.59 -1.12
CA ASP A 66 -13.03 -9.58 -1.87
C ASP A 66 -12.64 -11.01 -1.48
N PHE A 67 -11.35 -11.24 -1.23
CA PHE A 67 -10.85 -12.54 -0.80
C PHE A 67 -11.36 -12.95 0.58
N THR A 68 -11.36 -12.03 1.55
CA THR A 68 -11.73 -12.31 2.94
C THR A 68 -13.23 -12.24 3.23
N THR A 69 -14.04 -11.74 2.28
CA THR A 69 -15.48 -11.58 2.47
C THR A 69 -16.19 -12.91 2.73
N VAL A 70 -16.87 -13.03 3.88
CA VAL A 70 -17.64 -14.23 4.27
C VAL A 70 -19.10 -14.04 3.84
N LYS A 71 -19.68 -15.05 3.15
CA LYS A 71 -21.11 -15.04 2.79
C LYS A 71 -21.94 -15.33 4.04
N VAL A 72 -22.93 -14.48 4.31
CA VAL A 72 -23.77 -14.52 5.53
C VAL A 72 -24.53 -15.85 5.71
N ASP A 73 -24.85 -16.55 4.61
CA ASP A 73 -25.63 -17.78 4.62
C ASP A 73 -24.80 -19.09 4.68
N ASP A 74 -23.47 -19.00 4.79
CA ASP A 74 -22.65 -20.21 4.82
C ASP A 74 -22.66 -20.85 6.22
N ARG A 75 -23.17 -22.09 6.32
CA ARG A 75 -23.14 -22.87 7.57
C ARG A 75 -21.72 -23.22 7.99
N ASP A 76 -20.80 -23.23 7.03
CA ASP A 76 -19.38 -23.42 7.26
C ASP A 76 -18.76 -22.09 7.68
N ARG A 77 -18.54 -21.92 9.00
CA ARG A 77 -17.82 -20.77 9.56
C ARG A 77 -16.31 -20.84 9.30
N SER A 78 -15.81 -21.88 8.63
CA SER A 78 -14.44 -21.87 8.17
C SER A 78 -14.24 -20.69 7.22
N ALA A 79 -13.08 -20.04 7.31
CA ALA A 79 -12.83 -18.88 6.49
C ALA A 79 -13.04 -19.26 5.02
N SER A 80 -13.88 -18.51 4.31
CA SER A 80 -14.54 -18.92 3.06
C SER A 80 -13.58 -19.31 1.94
N PHE A 81 -12.28 -19.10 2.11
CA PHE A 81 -11.16 -19.38 1.22
C PHE A 81 -10.32 -20.61 1.61
N VAL A 82 -10.50 -21.25 2.76
CA VAL A 82 -9.68 -22.40 3.18
C VAL A 82 -10.21 -23.68 2.53
N ARG A 83 -9.34 -24.57 2.06
CA ARG A 83 -9.78 -25.89 1.57
C ARG A 83 -10.18 -26.79 2.77
N VAL A 84 -11.47 -26.97 3.01
CA VAL A 84 -12.00 -27.94 3.99
C VAL A 84 -12.73 -29.07 3.27
N PRO A 85 -13.09 -30.21 3.89
CA PRO A 85 -13.90 -31.23 3.25
C PRO A 85 -15.27 -30.66 2.82
N ALA A 86 -15.36 -30.14 1.59
CA ALA A 86 -16.54 -29.49 1.03
C ALA A 86 -16.82 -30.03 -0.38
N THR A 87 -17.94 -29.62 -0.98
CA THR A 87 -18.30 -30.04 -2.34
C THR A 87 -17.40 -29.37 -3.38
N ALA A 88 -17.25 -29.99 -4.56
CA ALA A 88 -16.37 -29.50 -5.63
C ALA A 88 -16.69 -28.06 -6.09
N ASP A 89 -17.97 -27.66 -6.05
CA ASP A 89 -18.38 -26.31 -6.46
C ASP A 89 -17.91 -25.23 -5.47
N VAL A 90 -17.92 -25.53 -4.16
CA VAL A 90 -17.36 -24.64 -3.13
C VAL A 90 -15.85 -24.47 -3.36
N HIS A 91 -15.14 -25.54 -3.71
CA HIS A 91 -13.72 -25.47 -4.04
C HIS A 91 -13.43 -24.64 -5.29
N ARG A 92 -14.31 -24.68 -6.30
CA ARG A 92 -14.18 -23.86 -7.51
C ARG A 92 -14.31 -22.37 -7.18
N GLU A 93 -15.30 -21.99 -6.38
CA GLU A 93 -15.46 -20.59 -5.94
C GLU A 93 -14.23 -20.11 -5.15
N ARG A 94 -13.76 -20.92 -4.19
CA ARG A 94 -12.57 -20.64 -3.36
C ARG A 94 -11.33 -20.41 -4.21
N SER A 95 -11.10 -21.31 -5.16
CA SER A 95 -9.98 -21.22 -6.10
C SER A 95 -10.08 -19.98 -6.98
N GLY A 96 -11.30 -19.60 -7.39
CA GLY A 96 -11.55 -18.37 -8.16
C GLY A 96 -11.12 -17.12 -7.39
N ARG A 97 -11.54 -16.98 -6.13
CA ARG A 97 -11.18 -15.82 -5.30
C ARG A 97 -9.68 -15.74 -5.02
N ALA A 98 -9.05 -16.88 -4.70
CA ALA A 98 -7.60 -16.95 -4.52
C ALA A 98 -6.88 -16.54 -5.82
N SER A 99 -7.35 -17.02 -6.97
CA SER A 99 -6.80 -16.65 -8.28
C SER A 99 -6.91 -15.15 -8.54
N THR A 100 -8.06 -14.53 -8.25
CA THR A 100 -8.26 -13.08 -8.40
C THR A 100 -7.29 -12.28 -7.52
N LEU A 101 -7.13 -12.67 -6.25
CA LEU A 101 -6.19 -12.01 -5.35
C LEU A 101 -4.74 -12.14 -5.83
N LEU A 102 -4.34 -13.34 -6.27
CA LEU A 102 -2.99 -13.57 -6.81
C LEU A 102 -2.75 -12.78 -8.11
N GLN A 103 -3.76 -12.64 -8.96
CA GLN A 103 -3.69 -11.82 -10.17
C GLN A 103 -3.55 -10.33 -9.84
N ALA A 104 -4.30 -9.82 -8.86
CA ALA A 104 -4.15 -8.45 -8.37
C ALA A 104 -2.72 -8.22 -7.83
N GLY A 105 -2.21 -9.18 -7.05
CA GLY A 105 -0.83 -9.21 -6.58
C GLY A 105 0.20 -9.10 -7.71
N SER A 106 0.07 -9.94 -8.74
CA SER A 106 0.96 -9.91 -9.91
C SER A 106 0.90 -8.57 -10.67
N SER A 107 -0.27 -7.93 -10.70
CA SER A 107 -0.51 -6.68 -11.42
C SER A 107 0.00 -5.46 -10.66
N HIS A 108 0.00 -5.47 -9.32
CA HIS A 108 0.19 -4.24 -8.53
C HIS A 108 1.33 -4.30 -7.51
N ALA A 109 1.72 -5.48 -7.01
CA ALA A 109 2.72 -5.59 -5.92
C ALA A 109 4.12 -5.07 -6.31
N HIS A 110 4.44 -5.02 -7.60
CA HIS A 110 5.72 -4.50 -8.10
C HIS A 110 5.90 -3.00 -7.83
N ALA A 111 4.80 -2.25 -7.69
CA ALA A 111 4.83 -0.81 -7.40
C ALA A 111 5.06 -0.53 -5.90
N LEU A 112 4.90 -1.53 -5.03
CA LEU A 112 5.05 -1.37 -3.59
C LEU A 112 6.52 -1.22 -3.16
N PRO A 113 6.77 -0.60 -1.98
CA PRO A 113 8.07 -0.64 -1.31
C PRO A 113 8.57 -2.07 -1.09
N ALA A 114 9.89 -2.25 -1.04
CA ALA A 114 10.53 -3.57 -0.99
C ALA A 114 10.07 -4.42 0.21
N GLU A 115 9.98 -3.82 1.40
CA GLU A 115 9.53 -4.51 2.61
C GLU A 115 8.09 -5.01 2.47
N LEU A 116 7.22 -4.20 1.85
CA LEU A 116 5.82 -4.52 1.64
C LEU A 116 5.64 -5.63 0.60
N ARG A 117 6.49 -5.62 -0.42
CA ARG A 117 6.56 -6.68 -1.43
C ARG A 117 6.94 -8.01 -0.80
N GLN A 118 7.92 -8.03 0.12
CA GLN A 118 8.27 -9.24 0.87
C GLN A 118 7.10 -9.77 1.70
N ARG A 119 6.37 -8.89 2.39
CA ARG A 119 5.15 -9.26 3.13
C ARG A 119 4.09 -9.84 2.18
N TRP A 120 3.93 -9.25 1.00
CA TRP A 120 2.99 -9.73 -0.03
C TRP A 120 3.39 -11.09 -0.62
N ASP A 121 4.68 -11.32 -0.86
CA ASP A 121 5.20 -12.60 -1.36
C ASP A 121 4.97 -13.72 -0.34
N ALA A 122 5.20 -13.43 0.95
CA ALA A 122 4.90 -14.36 2.03
C ALA A 122 3.40 -14.65 2.13
N LEU A 123 2.54 -13.64 2.03
CA LEU A 123 1.08 -13.82 1.98
C LEU A 123 0.66 -14.70 0.80
N THR A 124 1.23 -14.47 -0.38
CA THR A 124 1.00 -15.28 -1.58
C THR A 124 1.30 -16.76 -1.32
N TRP A 125 2.42 -17.04 -0.66
CA TRP A 125 2.77 -18.40 -0.28
C TRP A 125 1.77 -19.00 0.71
N MET A 126 1.37 -18.25 1.75
CA MET A 126 0.40 -18.71 2.75
C MET A 126 -0.98 -19.02 2.14
N ILE A 127 -1.44 -18.21 1.19
CA ILE A 127 -2.68 -18.45 0.45
C ILE A 127 -2.58 -19.76 -0.32
N ARG A 128 -1.49 -19.96 -1.09
CA ARG A 128 -1.28 -21.20 -1.85
C ARG A 128 -1.22 -22.43 -0.94
N PHE A 129 -0.54 -22.30 0.20
CA PHE A 129 -0.49 -23.36 1.20
C PHE A 129 -1.89 -23.72 1.72
N ASN A 130 -2.71 -22.73 2.08
CA ASN A 130 -4.08 -22.95 2.55
C ASN A 130 -5.02 -23.53 1.47
N GLN A 131 -4.76 -23.27 0.18
CA GLN A 131 -5.48 -23.85 -0.97
C GLN A 131 -5.03 -25.28 -1.33
N SER A 132 -3.83 -25.68 -0.93
CA SER A 132 -3.29 -27.01 -1.27
C SER A 132 -4.08 -28.13 -0.60
N GLU A 133 -4.12 -29.30 -1.26
CA GLU A 133 -4.61 -30.52 -0.62
C GLU A 133 -3.60 -31.00 0.42
N GLN A 134 -4.08 -31.20 1.66
CA GLN A 134 -3.24 -31.58 2.79
C GLN A 134 -3.93 -32.73 3.55
N PRO A 135 -3.97 -33.94 2.95
CA PRO A 135 -4.76 -35.05 3.49
C PRO A 135 -4.28 -35.50 4.88
N ASP A 136 -2.98 -35.37 5.17
CA ASP A 136 -2.38 -35.82 6.43
C ASP A 136 -2.43 -34.75 7.54
N ARG A 137 -2.93 -33.55 7.23
CA ARG A 137 -2.93 -32.44 8.18
C ARG A 137 -4.21 -32.44 9.01
N SER A 138 -4.07 -32.41 10.34
CA SER A 138 -5.22 -32.43 11.24
C SER A 138 -6.11 -31.19 11.08
N THR A 139 -7.39 -31.34 11.39
CA THR A 139 -8.38 -30.24 11.37
C THR A 139 -7.95 -29.07 12.24
N ASP A 140 -7.41 -29.34 13.44
CA ASP A 140 -6.94 -28.31 14.37
C ASP A 140 -5.81 -27.46 13.76
N LEU A 141 -4.85 -28.10 13.09
CA LEU A 141 -3.76 -27.39 12.41
C LEU A 141 -4.28 -26.57 11.23
N ARG A 142 -5.24 -27.10 10.46
CA ARG A 142 -5.89 -26.37 9.36
C ARG A 142 -6.66 -25.15 9.86
N GLN A 143 -7.33 -25.26 11.00
CA GLN A 143 -8.03 -24.13 11.62
C GLN A 143 -7.05 -23.07 12.12
N ARG A 144 -5.93 -23.49 12.74
CA ARG A 144 -4.86 -22.56 13.12
C ARG A 144 -4.28 -21.86 11.89
N ASP A 145 -3.92 -22.58 10.83
CA ASP A 145 -3.34 -21.98 9.62
C ASP A 145 -4.29 -20.97 8.95
N ALA A 146 -5.60 -21.22 9.04
CA ALA A 146 -6.63 -20.27 8.59
C ALA A 146 -6.63 -19.00 9.43
N SER A 147 -6.54 -19.12 10.76
CA SER A 147 -6.40 -17.98 11.65
C SER A 147 -5.09 -17.22 11.42
N ASP A 148 -3.99 -17.93 11.21
CA ASP A 148 -2.68 -17.35 10.87
C ASP A 148 -2.75 -16.53 9.59
N LEU A 149 -3.40 -17.06 8.56
CA LEU A 149 -3.63 -16.36 7.30
C LEU A 149 -4.49 -15.11 7.48
N LEU A 150 -5.58 -15.16 8.25
CA LEU A 150 -6.40 -13.99 8.54
C LEU A 150 -5.61 -12.90 9.27
N ASN A 151 -4.81 -13.29 10.25
CA ASN A 151 -4.00 -12.38 11.04
C ASN A 151 -2.90 -11.75 10.19
N TYR A 152 -2.27 -12.54 9.33
CA TYR A 152 -1.26 -12.04 8.40
C TYR A 152 -1.85 -11.14 7.31
N ILE A 153 -3.07 -11.41 6.83
CA ILE A 153 -3.80 -10.52 5.92
C ILE A 153 -4.04 -9.16 6.57
N GLU A 154 -4.46 -9.13 7.83
CA GLU A 154 -4.69 -7.89 8.57
C GLU A 154 -3.38 -7.11 8.76
N TYR A 155 -2.29 -7.80 9.10
CA TYR A 155 -0.96 -7.21 9.16
C TYR A 155 -0.53 -6.58 7.82
N VAL A 156 -0.70 -7.31 6.70
CA VAL A 156 -0.42 -6.79 5.35
C VAL A 156 -1.33 -5.61 5.00
N ARG A 157 -2.61 -5.65 5.37
CA ARG A 157 -3.57 -4.57 5.14
C ARG A 157 -3.13 -3.27 5.81
N GLN A 158 -2.78 -3.31 7.09
CA GLN A 158 -2.28 -2.13 7.82
C GLN A 158 -1.02 -1.57 7.17
N SER A 159 -0.17 -2.46 6.70
CA SER A 159 1.05 -2.08 5.99
C SER A 159 0.74 -1.40 4.64
N LEU A 160 -0.30 -1.84 3.93
CA LEU A 160 -0.80 -1.17 2.71
C LEU A 160 -1.45 0.18 3.02
N CYS A 161 -2.24 0.28 4.09
CA CYS A 161 -2.83 1.56 4.51
C CYS A 161 -1.78 2.61 4.86
N ALA A 162 -0.62 2.20 5.38
CA ALA A 162 0.50 3.10 5.65
C ALA A 162 1.11 3.71 4.38
N VAL A 163 0.95 3.08 3.20
CA VAL A 163 1.40 3.64 1.91
C VAL A 163 0.60 4.89 1.54
N SER A 164 -0.66 4.97 1.96
CA SER A 164 -1.53 6.13 1.72
C SER A 164 -1.28 7.28 2.72
N GLY A 165 -0.41 7.07 3.72
CA GLY A 165 0.00 8.08 4.71
C GLY A 165 -0.96 8.26 5.89
N ASP A 166 -2.05 7.48 5.94
CA ASP A 166 -3.05 7.60 7.00
C ASP A 166 -2.56 7.03 8.35
N TYR A 167 -1.57 6.12 8.33
CA TYR A 167 -1.04 5.43 9.51
C TYR A 167 0.47 5.15 9.39
N PRO A 168 1.22 5.03 10.49
CA PRO A 168 2.62 4.63 10.44
C PRO A 168 2.79 3.19 9.91
N MET A 169 3.86 2.94 9.17
CA MET A 169 4.21 1.59 8.71
C MET A 169 4.43 0.66 9.91
N PRO A 170 3.72 -0.47 10.02
CA PRO A 170 3.95 -1.43 11.09
C PRO A 170 5.39 -2.00 11.02
N PRO A 171 6.00 -2.33 12.18
CA PRO A 171 7.29 -3.02 12.21
C PRO A 171 7.28 -4.27 11.35
N HIS A 172 8.44 -4.65 10.83
CA HIS A 172 8.57 -5.87 10.05
C HIS A 172 8.52 -7.09 10.97
N PHE A 173 7.62 -8.02 10.67
CA PHE A 173 7.49 -9.32 11.33
C PHE A 173 7.44 -10.43 10.28
N SER A 174 8.10 -11.54 10.60
CA SER A 174 8.13 -12.71 9.73
C SER A 174 6.75 -13.34 9.59
N ALA A 175 6.46 -13.94 8.43
CA ALA A 175 5.24 -14.73 8.27
C ALA A 175 5.28 -15.99 9.16
N PRO A 176 4.12 -16.46 9.66
CA PRO A 176 4.07 -17.64 10.52
C PRO A 176 4.57 -18.89 9.80
N ASP A 177 5.43 -19.65 10.50
CA ASP A 177 5.87 -20.95 10.01
C ASP A 177 4.75 -21.97 10.16
N VAL A 178 4.29 -22.53 9.03
CA VAL A 178 3.25 -23.58 9.00
C VAL A 178 3.69 -24.87 9.69
N ARG A 179 5.01 -25.07 9.87
CA ARG A 179 5.60 -26.25 10.50
C ARG A 179 5.69 -26.13 12.02
N ARG A 180 5.37 -24.98 12.60
CA ARG A 180 5.40 -24.82 14.06
C ARG A 180 4.42 -25.78 14.73
N ASP A 181 4.80 -26.27 15.89
CA ASP A 181 3.98 -27.17 16.71
C ASP A 181 2.95 -26.40 17.57
N GLU A 182 3.17 -25.10 17.75
CA GLU A 182 2.30 -24.22 18.52
C GLU A 182 0.89 -24.17 17.94
N ARG A 183 -0.12 -24.32 18.80
CA ARG A 183 -1.54 -24.27 18.42
C ARG A 183 -2.12 -22.85 18.41
N ARG A 184 -1.42 -21.90 19.04
CA ARG A 184 -1.86 -20.51 19.16
C ARG A 184 -1.81 -19.83 17.78
N PRO A 185 -2.84 -19.06 17.40
CA PRO A 185 -2.79 -18.24 16.18
C PRO A 185 -1.67 -17.20 16.26
N TRP A 186 -1.00 -16.98 15.14
CA TRP A 186 0.07 -15.99 15.00
C TRP A 186 -0.45 -14.58 15.28
N GLY A 187 0.29 -13.82 16.07
CA GLY A 187 -0.08 -12.46 16.46
C GLY A 187 -1.35 -12.33 17.33
N PHE A 188 -1.84 -13.43 17.92
CA PHE A 188 -2.88 -13.36 18.94
C PHE A 188 -2.26 -13.62 20.31
N LYS A 189 -2.22 -12.59 21.16
CA LYS A 189 -1.60 -12.60 22.49
C LYS A 189 -0.20 -13.24 22.47
N PRO A 190 0.76 -12.64 21.75
CA PRO A 190 2.14 -13.12 21.74
C PRO A 190 2.74 -13.07 23.14
N ASP A 191 3.61 -14.03 23.46
CA ASP A 191 4.44 -13.96 24.66
C ASP A 191 5.51 -12.87 24.48
N GLU A 192 6.02 -12.31 25.58
CA GLU A 192 7.08 -11.30 25.52
C GLU A 192 8.33 -11.85 24.80
N GLY A 193 8.79 -11.13 23.76
CA GLY A 193 9.97 -11.51 22.97
C GLY A 193 9.70 -12.37 21.74
N CYS A 194 8.43 -12.70 21.43
CA CYS A 194 8.07 -13.31 20.16
C CYS A 194 8.27 -12.34 18.98
N ASP A 195 8.79 -12.84 17.85
CA ASP A 195 8.89 -12.11 16.58
C ASP A 195 7.54 -12.08 15.85
N GLU A 196 6.53 -11.50 16.49
CA GLU A 196 5.21 -11.31 15.90
C GLU A 196 4.49 -10.09 16.52
N PRO A 197 3.58 -9.44 15.77
CA PRO A 197 2.81 -8.30 16.28
C PRO A 197 1.72 -8.77 17.25
N ASP A 198 1.39 -7.96 18.25
CA ASP A 198 0.16 -8.18 19.01
C ASP A 198 -1.04 -7.59 18.26
N LEU A 199 -1.78 -8.45 17.57
CA LEU A 199 -2.99 -8.14 16.80
C LEU A 199 -4.26 -8.38 17.62
N THR A 200 -4.16 -8.67 18.92
CA THR A 200 -5.30 -9.04 19.76
C THR A 200 -6.37 -7.96 19.77
N GLU A 201 -5.96 -6.70 19.86
CA GLU A 201 -6.89 -5.57 19.85
C GLU A 201 -7.41 -5.24 18.44
N TRP A 202 -6.67 -5.65 17.40
CA TRP A 202 -7.05 -5.40 16.00
C TRP A 202 -8.20 -6.30 15.55
N HIS A 203 -8.37 -7.45 16.22
CA HIS A 203 -9.45 -8.40 15.95
C HIS A 203 -10.86 -7.90 16.28
N PHE A 204 -11.01 -6.89 17.15
CA PHE A 204 -12.29 -6.64 17.83
C PHE A 204 -13.02 -5.34 17.47
N SER A 205 -12.36 -4.27 17.05
CA SER A 205 -13.03 -2.95 17.02
C SER A 205 -13.80 -2.63 15.74
N ALA A 206 -13.37 -3.07 14.56
CA ALA A 206 -14.14 -2.90 13.33
C ALA A 206 -13.49 -3.69 12.21
N ARG A 207 -14.14 -4.73 11.72
CA ARG A 207 -13.76 -5.43 10.49
C ARG A 207 -13.96 -4.56 9.23
N LEU A 208 -13.79 -3.24 9.29
CA LEU A 208 -13.78 -2.36 8.14
C LEU A 208 -12.48 -2.62 7.37
N ILE A 209 -12.60 -3.17 6.17
CA ILE A 209 -11.54 -3.41 5.22
C ILE A 209 -11.13 -2.09 4.55
N GLY A 210 -10.58 -1.16 5.32
CA GLY A 210 -9.84 -0.01 4.79
C GLY A 210 -10.61 0.98 3.92
N LYS A 211 -10.02 2.17 3.77
CA LYS A 211 -10.47 3.22 2.86
C LYS A 211 -9.70 3.08 1.56
N VAL A 212 -10.40 3.06 0.43
CA VAL A 212 -9.83 2.94 -0.92
C VAL A 212 -10.22 4.18 -1.71
N LYS A 213 -9.26 4.84 -2.37
CA LYS A 213 -9.50 6.02 -3.21
C LYS A 213 -9.31 5.65 -4.68
N PHE A 214 -10.40 5.61 -5.42
CA PHE A 214 -10.38 5.32 -6.85
C PHE A 214 -9.86 6.50 -7.67
N THR A 215 -9.36 6.20 -8.87
CA THR A 215 -8.91 7.21 -9.85
C THR A 215 -10.03 8.15 -10.30
N SER A 216 -11.30 7.76 -10.11
CA SER A 216 -12.47 8.61 -10.32
C SER A 216 -12.63 9.72 -9.26
N GLY A 217 -11.86 9.67 -8.17
CA GLY A 217 -12.01 10.52 -7.00
C GLY A 217 -12.96 9.96 -5.94
N GLU A 218 -13.63 8.85 -6.24
CA GLU A 218 -14.52 8.15 -5.30
C GLU A 218 -13.71 7.52 -4.17
N VAL A 219 -14.22 7.64 -2.94
CA VAL A 219 -13.64 7.01 -1.76
C VAL A 219 -14.63 5.98 -1.24
N ARG A 220 -14.23 4.71 -1.16
CA ARG A 220 -15.07 3.65 -0.57
C ARG A 220 -14.40 3.02 0.62
N TRP A 221 -15.20 2.72 1.63
CA TRP A 221 -14.80 1.85 2.73
C TRP A 221 -15.24 0.44 2.40
N TYR A 222 -14.31 -0.51 2.36
CA TYR A 222 -14.69 -1.91 2.26
C TYR A 222 -14.91 -2.45 3.67
N GLY A 223 -15.82 -3.41 3.81
CA GLY A 223 -16.12 -4.10 5.07
C GLY A 223 -15.97 -5.61 4.90
N PRO A 224 -16.09 -6.41 5.97
CA PRO A 224 -15.85 -7.86 5.96
C PRO A 224 -16.90 -8.65 5.19
N ASN A 225 -17.96 -7.96 4.78
CA ASN A 225 -19.11 -8.51 4.11
C ASN A 225 -19.23 -7.95 2.68
N GLY A 226 -18.20 -7.29 2.14
CA GLY A 226 -18.26 -6.59 0.85
C GLY A 226 -19.19 -5.36 0.86
N HIS A 227 -19.67 -4.94 2.02
CA HIS A 227 -20.49 -3.76 2.16
C HIS A 227 -19.64 -2.50 2.06
N VAL A 228 -19.91 -1.71 1.02
CA VAL A 228 -19.63 -0.28 0.97
C VAL A 228 -20.47 0.34 2.07
N VAL A 229 -19.85 0.73 3.19
CA VAL A 229 -20.54 1.60 4.15
C VAL A 229 -20.47 2.99 3.55
N ASP A 230 -21.59 3.47 3.03
CA ASP A 230 -21.79 4.91 2.86
C ASP A 230 -21.74 5.48 4.29
N LEU A 231 -20.58 5.98 4.69
CA LEU A 231 -20.50 6.75 5.92
C LEU A 231 -21.49 7.91 5.80
N PRO A 232 -22.21 8.25 6.88
CA PRO A 232 -23.11 9.39 6.84
C PRO A 232 -22.29 10.59 6.40
N GLN A 233 -22.75 11.27 5.34
CA GLN A 233 -22.19 12.53 4.90
C GLN A 233 -21.92 13.36 6.15
N GLU A 234 -20.66 13.74 6.38
CA GLU A 234 -20.38 14.89 7.22
C GLU A 234 -21.16 16.03 6.56
N ASN A 235 -22.30 16.40 7.16
CA ASN A 235 -23.11 17.52 6.70
C ASN A 235 -22.17 18.72 6.62
N PRO A 236 -21.87 19.24 5.41
CA PRO A 236 -21.36 20.58 5.34
C PRO A 236 -22.54 21.49 5.71
N GLU A 237 -22.28 22.54 6.46
CA GLU A 237 -23.24 23.62 6.79
C GLU A 237 -24.12 23.40 8.04
N THR A 238 -23.51 23.60 9.21
CA THR A 238 -24.12 24.56 10.17
C THR A 238 -23.46 25.91 9.97
N SER A 239 -23.82 26.56 8.87
CA SER A 239 -23.77 28.02 8.74
C SER A 239 -25.20 28.53 8.91
N THR A 240 -25.48 29.13 10.06
CA THR A 240 -26.59 30.05 10.44
C THR A 240 -26.84 29.82 11.94
N SER A 241 -26.91 30.81 12.82
CA SER A 241 -26.95 32.25 12.69
C SER A 241 -26.60 32.86 14.05
N ASP A 242 -26.04 34.07 14.03
CA ASP A 242 -25.83 34.95 15.18
C ASP A 242 -27.05 35.05 16.10
N VAL A 243 -26.78 35.09 17.41
CA VAL A 243 -27.52 35.85 18.43
C VAL A 243 -26.53 36.74 19.15
#